data_AF-A0AAW2IYZ3-F1
#
_entry.id   AF-A0AAW2IYZ3-F1
#
_cell.length_a   1.000
_cell.length_b   1.000
_cell.length_c   1.000
_cell.angle_alpha   90.00
_cell.angle_beta   90.00
_cell.angle_gamma   90.00
#
_symmetry.space_group_name_H-M   'P 1'
#
loop_
_entity.id
_entity.type
_entity.pdbx_description
1 polymer ?
#
loop_
_entity_poly.entity_id
_entity_poly.type
_entity_poly.pdbx_seq_one_letter_code
_entity_poly.pdbx_strand_id
1 'polypeptide(L)'
;MYLDSKPCVLYVWKICESLLLILKLSKARLMGSKLREIKQEDSLQILAWRRDNGLLLHIHRAMHAVIDRQKNHGMHFRVLAKALRLSGGDHIHSGTVVGKLEGERDITLGFVDLLRDDFIEKDRSRGIYFTQDWVSLPGVIPVASGGIHVWHMPALTEIFGDDSVLQFGGGTLGHPWGNAPGAVANRVALEACVQARNEGRDRC
;
A
#
# COMPACT_ATOMS: atom_id res chain seq x y z
N MET A 1 16.38 -0.57 28.49
CA MET A 1 15.80 -1.80 27.92
C MET A 1 15.79 -1.61 26.41
N TYR A 2 16.85 -2.05 25.73
CA TYR A 2 17.02 -1.89 24.28
C TYR A 2 16.01 -2.80 23.58
N LEU A 3 15.12 -2.21 22.77
CA LEU A 3 14.27 -2.97 21.86
C LEU A 3 15.18 -3.61 20.81
N ASP A 4 15.35 -4.92 20.90
CA ASP A 4 16.05 -5.76 19.94
C ASP A 4 15.25 -5.78 18.63
N SER A 5 15.50 -4.80 17.77
CA SER A 5 14.75 -4.61 16.53
C SER A 5 15.22 -5.60 15.46
N LYS A 6 14.56 -6.75 15.39
CA LYS A 6 14.60 -7.60 14.20
C LYS A 6 14.01 -6.79 13.02
N PRO A 7 14.72 -6.61 11.90
CA PRO A 7 14.14 -5.94 10.75
C PRO A 7 13.17 -6.89 10.04
N CYS A 8 11.89 -6.50 9.95
CA CYS A 8 10.79 -7.39 9.54
C CYS A 8 10.19 -7.10 8.16
N VAL A 9 10.78 -6.25 7.31
CA VAL A 9 10.14 -5.85 6.03
C VAL A 9 11.13 -5.84 4.87
N LEU A 10 10.83 -6.63 3.84
CA LEU A 10 11.47 -6.52 2.53
C LEU A 10 10.72 -5.47 1.72
N TYR A 11 11.39 -4.35 1.44
CA TYR A 11 10.95 -3.42 0.42
C TYR A 11 11.42 -3.94 -0.94
N VAL A 12 10.54 -3.85 -1.94
CA VAL A 12 10.81 -3.39 -3.31
C VAL A 12 9.99 -4.18 -4.33
N TRP A 13 9.08 -3.46 -4.98
CA TRP A 13 8.71 -3.67 -6.38
C TRP A 13 9.07 -2.40 -7.11
N LYS A 14 9.68 -2.52 -8.28
CA LYS A 14 9.78 -1.43 -9.25
C LYS A 14 9.19 -2.00 -10.53
N ILE A 15 8.14 -1.34 -11.04
CA ILE A 15 7.61 -1.64 -12.36
C ILE A 15 8.68 -1.13 -13.34
N CYS A 16 9.38 -2.05 -14.02
CA CYS A 16 10.23 -1.85 -15.21
C CYS A 16 11.76 -1.79 -15.01
N GLU A 17 12.47 -2.75 -15.64
CA GLU A 17 13.00 -2.52 -17.00
C GLU A 17 12.52 -3.62 -17.96
N SER A 18 12.19 -3.21 -19.19
CA SER A 18 11.77 -3.97 -20.38
C SER A 18 10.51 -4.84 -20.28
N LEU A 19 9.39 -4.34 -20.84
CA LEU A 19 8.18 -4.97 -21.47
C LEU A 19 7.56 -6.26 -20.91
N LEU A 20 8.18 -6.85 -19.91
CA LEU A 20 7.81 -8.00 -19.11
C LEU A 20 7.75 -7.46 -17.69
N LEU A 21 6.78 -7.93 -16.90
CA LEU A 21 6.52 -7.50 -15.54
C LEU A 21 7.67 -7.92 -14.59
N ILE A 22 8.88 -7.37 -14.77
CA ILE A 22 10.10 -7.79 -14.06
C ILE A 22 10.25 -6.95 -12.79
N LEU A 23 10.17 -7.66 -11.64
CA LEU A 23 10.47 -7.18 -10.30
C LEU A 23 11.94 -6.76 -10.20
N LYS A 24 12.23 -5.46 -10.23
CA LYS A 24 13.58 -4.96 -9.87
C LYS A 24 13.70 -4.78 -8.36
N LEU A 25 14.38 -5.72 -7.67
CA LEU A 25 14.77 -5.59 -6.27
C LEU A 25 16.09 -4.80 -6.14
N SER A 26 16.12 -3.77 -5.30
CA SER A 26 17.36 -3.11 -4.87
C SER A 26 17.51 -3.27 -3.35
N LYS A 27 18.54 -4.04 -2.95
CA LYS A 27 19.01 -4.37 -1.58
C LYS A 27 18.52 -3.48 -0.42
N ALA A 28 17.95 -4.13 0.60
CA ALA A 28 18.05 -3.72 2.00
C ALA A 28 18.55 -4.91 2.86
N ARG A 29 19.67 -4.72 3.58
CA ARG A 29 20.28 -5.62 4.61
C ARG A 29 19.50 -5.49 5.94
N LEU A 30 19.53 -6.35 6.99
CA LEU A 30 20.38 -7.47 7.49
C LEU A 30 19.64 -8.09 8.71
N MET A 31 19.72 -9.38 9.07
CA MET A 31 20.53 -9.90 10.20
C MET A 31 20.44 -11.45 10.20
N GLY A 32 21.57 -12.15 10.04
CA GLY A 32 21.65 -13.62 10.14
C GLY A 32 22.38 -14.33 8.99
N SER A 33 23.72 -14.29 9.02
CA SER A 33 24.74 -15.24 8.51
C SER A 33 24.54 -16.20 7.29
N LYS A 34 23.54 -16.05 6.42
CA LYS A 34 23.49 -16.74 5.10
C LYS A 34 22.97 -15.80 4.02
N LEU A 35 23.80 -14.85 3.62
CA LEU A 35 23.67 -14.13 2.36
C LEU A 35 23.88 -15.14 1.23
N ARG A 36 22.83 -15.81 0.76
CA ARG A 36 22.83 -16.23 -0.64
C ARG A 36 22.55 -14.97 -1.45
N GLU A 37 23.45 -14.60 -2.36
CA GLU A 37 23.08 -13.70 -3.44
C GLU A 37 21.86 -14.31 -4.12
N ILE A 38 20.68 -13.71 -3.92
CA ILE A 38 19.54 -13.97 -4.80
C ILE A 38 19.95 -13.32 -6.12
N LYS A 39 20.56 -14.13 -6.99
CA LYS A 39 20.84 -13.75 -8.37
C LYS A 39 19.50 -13.38 -9.03
N GLN A 40 19.61 -12.53 -10.05
CA GLN A 40 18.57 -11.75 -10.70
C GLN A 40 17.45 -12.55 -11.42
N GLU A 41 17.15 -13.77 -10.98
CA GLU A 41 16.32 -14.70 -11.73
C GLU A 41 15.09 -15.11 -10.89
N ASP A 42 13.94 -14.79 -11.47
CA ASP A 42 12.56 -15.12 -11.10
C ASP A 42 11.97 -14.49 -9.83
N SER A 43 11.09 -13.51 -10.07
CA SER A 43 10.09 -12.98 -9.14
C SER A 43 9.40 -14.03 -8.26
N LEU A 44 9.11 -15.21 -8.84
CA LEU A 44 8.47 -16.32 -8.17
C LEU A 44 9.33 -16.92 -7.04
N GLN A 45 10.65 -16.95 -7.19
CA GLN A 45 11.55 -17.49 -6.18
C GLN A 45 11.58 -16.60 -4.93
N ILE A 46 11.50 -15.28 -5.10
CA ILE A 46 11.43 -14.32 -3.99
C ILE A 46 10.13 -14.48 -3.20
N LEU A 47 9.02 -14.70 -3.89
CA LEU A 47 7.70 -14.87 -3.27
C LEU A 47 7.64 -16.15 -2.43
N ALA A 48 8.15 -17.25 -2.97
CA ALA A 48 8.27 -18.52 -2.25
C ALA A 48 9.20 -18.38 -1.02
N TRP A 49 10.41 -17.85 -1.23
CA TRP A 49 11.39 -17.66 -0.16
C TRP A 49 10.83 -16.80 0.98
N ARG A 50 10.15 -15.70 0.64
CA ARG A 50 9.60 -14.77 1.62
C ARG A 50 8.49 -15.43 2.45
N ARG A 51 7.64 -16.27 1.85
CA ARG A 51 6.65 -17.07 2.57
C ARG A 51 7.33 -18.08 3.51
N ASP A 52 8.36 -18.76 3.03
CA ASP A 52 9.11 -19.76 3.83
C ASP A 52 9.89 -19.13 5.00
N ASN A 53 10.24 -17.85 4.89
CA ASN A 53 11.00 -17.10 5.90
C ASN A 53 10.13 -16.18 6.77
N GLY A 54 8.81 -16.22 6.61
CA GLY A 54 7.87 -15.43 7.42
C GLY A 54 8.07 -13.91 7.29
N LEU A 55 8.52 -13.42 6.13
CA LEU A 55 8.76 -11.99 5.90
C LEU A 55 7.52 -11.32 5.32
N LEU A 56 7.35 -10.02 5.54
CA LEU A 56 6.36 -9.19 4.83
C LEU A 56 6.96 -8.58 3.57
N LEU A 57 6.14 -8.48 2.50
CA LEU A 57 6.55 -7.89 1.22
C LEU A 57 5.77 -6.62 0.94
N HIS A 58 6.45 -5.49 1.10
CA HIS A 58 5.91 -4.17 0.79
C HIS A 58 6.22 -3.79 -0.66
N ILE A 59 5.15 -3.50 -1.41
CA ILE A 59 5.24 -3.14 -2.81
C ILE A 59 5.07 -1.63 -2.99
N HIS A 60 6.10 -0.99 -3.53
CA HIS A 60 5.99 0.37 -4.06
C HIS A 60 5.59 0.33 -5.54
N ARG A 61 4.62 1.15 -5.97
CA ARG A 61 4.15 1.19 -7.36
C ARG A 61 4.95 2.13 -8.26
N ALA A 62 6.29 2.16 -8.14
CA ALA A 62 7.10 3.09 -8.93
C ALA A 62 6.83 2.92 -10.44
N MET A 63 6.78 4.03 -11.18
CA MET A 63 6.43 4.10 -12.62
C MET A 63 4.98 3.76 -13.01
N HIS A 64 4.08 3.41 -12.09
CA HIS A 64 2.69 3.07 -12.45
C HIS A 64 1.98 4.16 -13.29
N ALA A 65 2.20 5.43 -12.93
CA ALA A 65 1.62 6.60 -13.59
C ALA A 65 2.09 6.82 -15.04
N VAL A 66 3.11 6.11 -15.50
CA VAL A 66 3.48 6.09 -16.93
C VAL A 66 2.41 5.33 -17.74
N ILE A 67 1.74 4.37 -17.12
CA ILE A 67 0.81 3.43 -17.77
C ILE A 67 -0.64 3.74 -17.39
N ASP A 68 -0.92 4.20 -16.17
CA ASP A 68 -2.29 4.26 -15.64
C ASP A 68 -2.88 5.67 -15.50
N ARG A 69 -2.14 6.71 -15.90
CA ARG A 69 -2.55 8.10 -15.70
C ARG A 69 -3.53 8.63 -16.75
N GLN A 70 -3.32 8.31 -18.02
CA GLN A 70 -4.11 8.89 -19.10
C GLN A 70 -5.40 8.09 -19.33
N LYS A 71 -6.56 8.75 -19.31
CA LYS A 71 -7.86 8.08 -19.47
C LYS A 71 -8.06 7.47 -20.86
N ASN A 72 -7.42 8.03 -21.89
CA ASN A 72 -7.59 7.63 -23.28
C ASN A 72 -6.61 6.54 -23.76
N HIS A 73 -5.53 6.28 -23.03
CA HIS A 73 -4.52 5.29 -23.42
C HIS A 73 -3.77 4.75 -22.19
N GLY A 74 -3.54 3.44 -22.17
CA GLY A 74 -2.80 2.76 -21.12
C GLY A 74 -3.62 1.68 -20.43
N MET A 75 -3.30 1.39 -19.18
CA MET A 75 -3.97 0.37 -18.38
C MET A 75 -4.25 0.90 -16.99
N HIS A 76 -5.53 0.96 -16.61
CA HIS A 76 -5.92 1.52 -15.32
C HIS A 76 -5.32 0.74 -14.13
N PHE A 77 -4.97 1.46 -13.05
CA PHE A 77 -4.32 0.91 -11.86
C PHE A 77 -5.02 -0.32 -11.27
N ARG A 78 -6.35 -0.38 -11.32
CA ARG A 78 -7.16 -1.54 -10.89
C ARG A 78 -6.69 -2.88 -11.48
N VAL A 79 -6.19 -2.88 -12.72
CA VAL A 79 -5.67 -4.10 -13.37
C VAL A 79 -4.31 -4.47 -12.78
N LEU A 80 -3.44 -3.47 -12.56
CA LEU A 80 -2.15 -3.65 -11.88
C LEU A 80 -2.33 -4.15 -10.43
N ALA A 81 -3.34 -3.64 -9.72
CA ALA A 81 -3.70 -4.07 -8.38
C ALA A 81 -4.09 -5.55 -8.34
N LYS A 82 -4.93 -6.01 -9.29
CA LYS A 82 -5.27 -7.44 -9.43
C LYS A 82 -4.04 -8.29 -9.75
N ALA A 83 -3.23 -7.87 -10.72
CA ALA A 83 -2.00 -8.57 -11.08
C ALA A 83 -1.04 -8.69 -9.89
N LEU A 84 -0.97 -7.66 -9.05
CA LEU A 84 -0.15 -7.67 -7.85
C LEU A 84 -0.69 -8.61 -6.77
N ARG A 85 -2.00 -8.60 -6.51
CA ARG A 85 -2.62 -9.52 -5.54
C ARG A 85 -2.38 -10.97 -5.95
N LEU A 86 -2.53 -11.29 -7.24
CA LEU A 86 -2.18 -12.59 -7.80
C LEU A 86 -0.68 -12.91 -7.67
N SER A 87 0.18 -11.90 -7.80
CA SER A 87 1.63 -12.07 -7.61
C SER A 87 2.03 -12.27 -6.14
N GLY A 88 1.19 -11.98 -5.16
CA GLY A 88 1.48 -12.26 -3.74
C GLY A 88 2.26 -11.18 -2.98
N GLY A 89 1.98 -9.90 -3.25
CA GLY A 89 2.41 -8.79 -2.39
C GLY A 89 1.49 -8.59 -1.18
N ASP A 90 2.01 -8.12 -0.04
CA ASP A 90 1.19 -7.92 1.17
C ASP A 90 0.69 -6.51 1.30
N HIS A 91 1.51 -5.54 0.93
CA HIS A 91 1.14 -4.13 0.92
C HIS A 91 1.34 -3.55 -0.47
N ILE A 92 0.46 -2.66 -0.91
CA ILE A 92 0.65 -1.88 -2.13
C ILE A 92 0.19 -0.44 -1.92
N HIS A 93 0.97 0.52 -2.41
CA HIS A 93 0.53 1.91 -2.52
C HIS A 93 -0.73 2.03 -3.37
N SER A 94 -1.82 2.53 -2.80
CA SER A 94 -3.13 2.64 -3.45
C SER A 94 -3.49 4.10 -3.79
N GLY A 95 -2.84 5.09 -3.17
CA GLY A 95 -3.13 6.51 -3.37
C GLY A 95 -3.69 7.12 -2.08
N THR A 96 -3.99 8.40 -2.09
CA THR A 96 -4.43 9.11 -0.87
C THR A 96 -5.74 9.84 -1.03
N VAL A 97 -6.22 10.06 -2.27
CA VAL A 97 -7.38 10.91 -2.63
C VAL A 97 -7.18 12.40 -2.28
N VAL A 98 -6.82 12.69 -1.03
CA VAL A 98 -6.65 14.05 -0.47
C VAL A 98 -5.20 14.54 -0.45
N GLY A 99 -4.24 13.69 -0.83
CA GLY A 99 -2.82 14.05 -0.80
C GLY A 99 -2.33 14.71 -2.09
N LYS A 100 -1.01 14.68 -2.27
CA LYS A 100 -0.35 15.34 -3.41
C LYS A 100 -0.60 14.67 -4.76
N LEU A 101 -0.80 13.35 -4.75
CA LEU A 101 -0.88 12.54 -5.96
C LEU A 101 -2.34 12.35 -6.39
N GLU A 102 -2.55 12.22 -7.69
CA GLU A 102 -3.87 12.03 -8.29
C GLU A 102 -4.59 10.80 -7.71
N GLY A 103 -5.89 10.95 -7.45
CA GLY A 103 -6.75 9.87 -6.96
C GLY A 103 -8.19 10.35 -6.84
N GLU A 104 -9.07 9.82 -7.69
CA GLU A 104 -10.51 10.03 -7.55
C GLU A 104 -11.06 9.11 -6.45
N ARG A 105 -11.92 9.62 -5.57
CA ARG A 105 -12.44 8.91 -4.39
C ARG A 105 -13.11 7.58 -4.76
N ASP A 106 -14.11 7.60 -5.63
CA ASP A 106 -14.92 6.41 -5.93
C ASP A 106 -14.13 5.33 -6.66
N ILE A 107 -13.26 5.74 -7.59
CA ILE A 107 -12.35 4.82 -8.28
C ILE A 107 -11.34 4.21 -7.30
N THR A 108 -10.87 5.00 -6.33
CA THR A 108 -9.93 4.53 -5.31
C THR A 108 -10.57 3.53 -4.38
N LEU A 109 -11.80 3.79 -3.92
CA LEU A 109 -12.58 2.82 -3.15
C LEU A 109 -12.74 1.51 -3.93
N GLY A 110 -13.10 1.59 -5.21
CA GLY A 110 -13.25 0.39 -6.04
C GLY A 110 -12.00 -0.50 -6.10
N PHE A 111 -10.81 0.06 -6.35
CA PHE A 111 -9.61 -0.77 -6.37
C PHE A 111 -9.06 -1.13 -4.99
N VAL A 112 -9.45 -0.42 -3.93
CA VAL A 112 -9.20 -0.83 -2.54
C VAL A 112 -10.03 -2.07 -2.19
N ASP A 113 -11.30 -2.11 -2.58
CA ASP A 113 -12.17 -3.28 -2.42
C ASP A 113 -11.57 -4.49 -3.17
N LEU A 114 -11.10 -4.28 -4.40
CA LEU A 114 -10.39 -5.34 -5.17
C LEU A 114 -9.12 -5.87 -4.49
N LEU A 115 -8.46 -5.06 -3.65
CA LEU A 115 -7.25 -5.48 -2.94
C LEU A 115 -7.58 -6.26 -1.67
N ARG A 116 -8.66 -5.92 -0.96
CA ARG A 116 -8.96 -6.48 0.36
C ARG A 116 -9.99 -7.60 0.34
N ASP A 117 -11.09 -7.40 -0.37
CA ASP A 117 -12.28 -8.22 -0.20
C ASP A 117 -12.16 -9.53 -0.98
N ASP A 118 -12.88 -10.56 -0.53
CA ASP A 118 -12.88 -11.86 -1.22
C ASP A 118 -13.81 -11.85 -2.44
N PHE A 119 -14.91 -11.11 -2.36
CA PHE A 119 -15.90 -11.01 -3.42
C PHE A 119 -16.31 -9.55 -3.64
N ILE A 120 -16.17 -9.08 -4.88
CA ILE A 120 -16.47 -7.69 -5.27
C ILE A 120 -17.48 -7.72 -6.40
N GLU A 121 -18.68 -7.18 -6.18
CA GLU A 121 -19.70 -7.07 -7.21
C GLU A 121 -19.35 -6.03 -8.28
N LYS A 122 -19.93 -6.20 -9.46
CA LYS A 122 -19.83 -5.22 -10.54
C LYS A 122 -20.49 -3.90 -10.12
N ASP A 123 -19.68 -2.86 -10.01
CA ASP A 123 -20.11 -1.48 -9.79
C ASP A 123 -19.39 -0.51 -10.74
N ARG A 124 -20.12 -0.02 -11.74
CA ARG A 124 -19.59 0.93 -12.74
C ARG A 124 -19.21 2.28 -12.13
N SER A 125 -19.87 2.70 -11.05
CA SER A 125 -19.62 4.00 -10.40
C SER A 125 -18.24 4.05 -9.75
N ARG A 126 -17.79 2.91 -9.22
CA ARG A 126 -16.43 2.70 -8.69
C ARG A 126 -15.44 2.16 -9.71
N GLY A 127 -15.82 2.09 -10.99
CA GLY A 127 -14.99 1.59 -12.07
C GLY A 127 -14.74 0.07 -12.00
N ILE A 128 -15.62 -0.70 -11.39
CA ILE A 128 -15.62 -2.17 -11.37
C ILE A 128 -16.51 -2.69 -12.51
N TYR A 129 -15.87 -3.20 -13.55
CA TYR A 129 -16.56 -3.61 -14.78
C TYR A 129 -17.09 -5.05 -14.73
N PHE A 130 -16.47 -5.88 -13.90
CA PHE A 130 -16.76 -7.30 -13.74
C PHE A 130 -16.77 -7.65 -12.26
N THR A 131 -17.74 -8.48 -11.86
CA THR A 131 -17.72 -9.15 -10.56
C THR A 131 -16.44 -9.97 -10.43
N GLN A 132 -15.76 -9.87 -9.30
CA GLN A 132 -14.50 -10.55 -9.02
C GLN A 132 -14.67 -11.41 -7.76
N ASP A 133 -14.49 -12.70 -7.93
CA ASP A 133 -14.32 -13.66 -6.84
C ASP A 133 -12.84 -14.02 -6.73
N TRP A 134 -12.28 -13.92 -5.52
CA TRP A 134 -10.89 -14.24 -5.21
C TRP A 134 -10.71 -15.63 -4.60
N VAL A 135 -11.81 -16.33 -4.29
CA VAL A 135 -11.82 -17.72 -3.87
C VAL A 135 -10.84 -17.96 -2.71
N SER A 136 -10.93 -17.11 -1.68
CA SER A 136 -10.11 -17.11 -0.47
C SER A 136 -8.63 -16.73 -0.67
N LEU A 137 -8.25 -16.13 -1.81
CA LEU A 137 -6.93 -15.55 -1.96
C LEU A 137 -6.76 -14.40 -0.94
N PRO A 138 -5.67 -14.39 -0.13
CA PRO A 138 -5.47 -13.35 0.88
C PRO A 138 -5.57 -11.93 0.31
N GLY A 139 -6.13 -11.04 1.11
CA GLY A 139 -6.16 -9.61 0.82
C GLY A 139 -4.78 -8.96 0.87
N VAL A 140 -4.68 -7.78 0.28
CA VAL A 140 -3.50 -6.91 0.25
C VAL A 140 -3.84 -5.62 0.99
N ILE A 141 -2.99 -5.22 1.93
CA ILE A 141 -3.21 -3.99 2.69
C ILE A 141 -2.93 -2.77 1.79
N PRO A 142 -3.92 -1.90 1.54
CA PRO A 142 -3.72 -0.66 0.82
C PRO A 142 -2.87 0.32 1.64
N VAL A 143 -1.90 0.96 0.98
CA VAL A 143 -1.01 1.95 1.58
C VAL A 143 -1.35 3.34 1.04
N ALA A 144 -1.85 4.21 1.91
CA ALA A 144 -2.06 5.61 1.62
C ALA A 144 -0.79 6.41 1.94
N SER A 145 -0.13 6.94 0.91
CA SER A 145 1.15 7.63 1.04
C SER A 145 1.30 8.72 0.00
N GLY A 146 1.81 9.88 0.41
CA GLY A 146 2.15 11.00 -0.47
C GLY A 146 1.41 12.30 -0.13
N GLY A 147 2.13 13.24 0.50
CA GLY A 147 1.62 14.60 0.77
C GLY A 147 0.49 14.67 1.80
N ILE A 148 0.39 13.71 2.71
CA ILE A 148 -0.61 13.69 3.79
C ILE A 148 -0.03 14.18 5.12
N HIS A 149 -0.90 14.72 5.99
CA HIS A 149 -0.60 15.27 7.31
C HIS A 149 -1.82 15.09 8.24
N VAL A 150 -1.70 15.44 9.53
CA VAL A 150 -2.71 15.16 10.56
C VAL A 150 -4.14 15.62 10.23
N TRP A 151 -4.31 16.76 9.54
CA TRP A 151 -5.66 17.22 9.14
C TRP A 151 -6.37 16.32 8.12
N HIS A 152 -5.64 15.45 7.41
CA HIS A 152 -6.23 14.47 6.51
C HIS A 152 -6.72 13.21 7.24
N MET A 153 -6.41 13.04 8.54
CA MET A 153 -6.71 11.82 9.28
C MET A 153 -8.19 11.43 9.27
N PRO A 154 -9.16 12.35 9.48
CA PRO A 154 -10.58 12.00 9.43
C PRO A 154 -10.96 11.37 8.07
N ALA A 155 -10.64 12.04 6.97
CA ALA A 155 -10.91 11.57 5.61
C ALA A 155 -10.18 10.25 5.31
N LEU A 156 -8.92 10.10 5.72
CA LEU A 156 -8.16 8.86 5.49
C LEU A 156 -8.78 7.66 6.21
N THR A 157 -9.18 7.83 7.47
CA THR A 157 -9.82 6.76 8.27
C THR A 157 -11.24 6.44 7.80
N GLU A 158 -11.90 7.36 7.11
CA GLU A 158 -13.19 7.10 6.44
C GLU A 158 -12.98 6.35 5.12
N ILE A 159 -12.05 6.80 4.28
CA ILE A 159 -11.81 6.24 2.94
C ILE A 159 -11.19 4.84 3.02
N PHE A 160 -10.14 4.66 3.83
CA PHE A 160 -9.37 3.42 3.84
C PHE A 160 -9.78 2.47 4.97
N GLY A 161 -10.47 2.94 6.02
CA GLY A 161 -10.82 2.11 7.16
C GLY A 161 -9.60 1.57 7.92
N ASP A 162 -9.83 0.53 8.73
CA ASP A 162 -8.83 0.01 9.67
C ASP A 162 -7.71 -0.79 8.99
N ASP A 163 -8.03 -1.58 7.97
CA ASP A 163 -7.07 -2.40 7.24
C ASP A 163 -6.34 -1.56 6.18
N SER A 164 -5.50 -0.64 6.66
CA SER A 164 -4.69 0.23 5.82
C SER A 164 -3.40 0.68 6.49
N VAL A 165 -2.42 1.11 5.69
CA VAL A 165 -1.21 1.78 6.20
C VAL A 165 -1.22 3.24 5.76
N LEU A 166 -1.22 4.16 6.72
CA LEU A 166 -1.12 5.60 6.47
C LEU A 166 0.34 6.06 6.67
N GLN A 167 1.02 6.47 5.60
CA GLN A 167 2.42 6.86 5.64
C GLN A 167 2.64 8.37 5.60
N PHE A 168 3.15 8.90 6.70
CA PHE A 168 3.46 10.31 6.87
C PHE A 168 4.98 10.55 6.77
N GLY A 169 5.48 10.76 5.55
CA GLY A 169 6.90 11.12 5.33
C GLY A 169 7.19 12.55 5.80
N GLY A 170 6.92 13.54 4.93
CA GLY A 170 7.05 14.96 5.28
C GLY A 170 6.17 15.37 6.47
N GLY A 171 4.99 14.76 6.62
CA GLY A 171 4.10 14.98 7.76
C GLY A 171 4.62 14.50 9.13
N THR A 172 5.74 13.77 9.16
CA THR A 172 6.46 13.42 10.40
C THR A 172 7.76 14.21 10.50
N LEU A 173 8.60 14.13 9.47
CA LEU A 173 9.95 14.70 9.44
C LEU A 173 9.94 16.23 9.44
N GLY A 174 8.86 16.85 8.95
CA GLY A 174 8.70 18.31 8.92
C GLY A 174 8.10 18.90 10.19
N HIS A 175 7.88 18.11 11.24
CA HIS A 175 7.32 18.62 12.49
C HIS A 175 8.32 19.59 13.18
N PRO A 176 7.90 20.79 13.64
CA PRO A 176 8.81 21.82 14.14
C PRO A 176 9.60 21.41 15.40
N TRP A 177 9.14 20.37 16.11
CA TRP A 177 9.80 19.81 17.29
C TRP A 177 10.53 18.49 17.02
N GLY A 178 10.76 18.15 15.75
CA GLY A 178 11.48 16.95 15.34
C GLY A 178 10.63 15.69 15.19
N ASN A 179 11.30 14.59 14.83
CA ASN A 179 10.66 13.36 14.34
C ASN A 179 9.77 12.67 15.38
N ALA A 180 10.23 12.58 16.63
CA ALA A 180 9.48 11.90 17.69
C ALA A 180 8.14 12.62 17.98
N PRO A 181 8.11 13.95 18.19
CA PRO A 181 6.84 14.68 18.26
C PRO A 181 5.98 14.56 17.00
N GLY A 182 6.57 14.57 15.79
CA GLY A 182 5.83 14.33 14.56
C GLY A 182 5.15 12.97 14.51
N ALA A 183 5.84 11.92 14.96
CA ALA A 183 5.28 10.56 15.02
C ALA A 183 4.15 10.47 16.06
N VAL A 184 4.34 11.11 17.23
CA VAL A 184 3.29 11.21 18.27
C VAL A 184 2.07 11.95 17.74
N ALA A 185 2.24 13.08 17.05
CA ALA A 185 1.14 13.84 16.49
C ALA A 185 0.29 13.01 15.51
N ASN A 186 0.93 12.26 14.61
CA ASN A 186 0.24 11.35 13.69
C ASN A 186 -0.49 10.22 14.44
N ARG A 187 0.14 9.65 15.47
CA ARG A 187 -0.46 8.56 16.27
C ARG A 187 -1.68 9.03 17.05
N VAL A 188 -1.58 10.17 17.74
CA VAL A 188 -2.68 10.76 18.52
C VAL A 188 -3.85 11.12 17.61
N ALA A 189 -3.59 11.73 16.46
CA ALA A 189 -4.64 12.05 15.49
C ALA A 189 -5.39 10.81 15.01
N LEU A 190 -4.68 9.71 14.72
CA LEU A 190 -5.28 8.45 14.30
C LEU A 190 -6.17 7.86 15.40
N GLU A 191 -5.65 7.73 16.62
CA GLU A 191 -6.39 7.15 17.74
C GLU A 191 -7.65 7.97 18.08
N ALA A 192 -7.55 9.30 18.06
CA ALA A 192 -8.69 10.18 18.25
C ALA A 192 -9.76 10.00 17.14
N CYS A 193 -9.35 9.87 15.88
CA CYS A 193 -10.27 9.64 14.78
C CYS A 193 -10.97 8.28 14.89
N VAL A 194 -10.25 7.22 15.28
CA VAL A 194 -10.80 5.87 15.48
C VAL A 194 -11.76 5.85 16.67
N GLN A 195 -11.38 6.48 17.79
CA GLN A 195 -12.26 6.60 18.96
C GLN A 195 -13.56 7.32 18.59
N ALA A 196 -13.47 8.50 17.96
CA ALA A 196 -14.63 9.28 17.55
C ALA A 196 -15.57 8.49 16.62
N ARG A 197 -15.00 7.70 15.69
CA ARG A 197 -15.77 6.79 14.83
C ARG A 197 -16.55 5.77 15.62
N ASN A 198 -15.87 5.09 16.55
CA ASN A 198 -16.45 3.99 17.31
C ASN A 198 -17.51 4.50 18.30
N GLU A 199 -17.43 5.77 18.68
CA GLU A 199 -18.47 6.50 19.44
C GLU A 199 -19.64 7.01 18.56
N GLY A 200 -19.61 6.77 17.24
CA GLY A 200 -20.68 7.15 16.32
C GLY A 200 -20.69 8.63 15.92
N ARG A 201 -19.58 9.36 16.11
CA ARG A 201 -19.49 10.77 15.70
C ARG A 201 -19.29 10.89 14.19
N ASP A 202 -19.93 11.91 13.60
CA ASP A 202 -19.62 12.31 12.23
C ASP A 202 -18.25 13.00 12.18
N ARG A 203 -17.48 12.71 11.14
CA ARG A 203 -16.08 13.12 10.97
C ARG A 203 -15.87 13.88 9.65
N CYS A 204 -16.94 14.15 8.91
CA CYS A 204 -16.95 14.75 7.57
C CYS A 204 -17.84 16.00 7.50
#